data_AF-A0A658KHY7-F1
#
_entry.id   AF-A0A658KHY7-F1
#
_cell.length_a   1.000
_cell.length_b   1.000
_cell.length_c   1.000
_cell.angle_alpha   90.00
_cell.angle_beta   90.00
_cell.angle_gamma   90.00
#
_symmetry.space_group_name_H-M   'P 1'
#
loop_
_entity.id
_entity.type
_entity.pdbx_description
1 polymer ?
#
loop_
_entity_poly.entity_id
_entity_poly.type
_entity_poly.pdbx_seq_one_letter_code
_entity_poly.pdbx_strand_id
1 'polypeptide(L)'
;GGGMAGLALAAELRNLGVAAVIFDQSPAGFEGPWATTARMETLRSPKQLTGPALGLPALTFRAWYEAQFGIDGWALLDKIPRLQWAEYLRWYRKVLALDVRNEHRVSRVAPRADGLIELDIVTPVQTQFLLARHVVLATGRDGLGGPWVPDFARQLPEHLWTHSAAGLQDGWFTGKRVAVIGGGASAM
;
A
#
# COMPACT_ATOMS: atom_id res chain seq x y z
N GLY A 1 -8.27 1.14 -1.85
CA GLY A 1 -6.86 0.86 -1.52
C GLY A 1 -6.68 0.94 -0.03
N GLY A 2 -6.27 -0.16 0.59
CA GLY A 2 -6.03 -0.35 2.02
C GLY A 2 -4.58 -0.14 2.46
N GLY A 3 -3.76 0.52 1.63
CA GLY A 3 -2.46 1.02 2.08
C GLY A 3 -2.59 2.16 3.10
N MET A 4 -1.45 2.65 3.60
CA MET A 4 -1.38 3.67 4.67
C MET A 4 -2.36 4.84 4.50
N ALA A 5 -2.47 5.42 3.29
CA ALA A 5 -3.36 6.55 3.04
C ALA A 5 -4.85 6.18 3.21
N GLY A 6 -5.27 5.00 2.72
CA GLY A 6 -6.64 4.53 2.87
C GLY A 6 -6.98 4.21 4.33
N LEU A 7 -6.06 3.59 5.06
CA LEU A 7 -6.24 3.31 6.49
C LEU A 7 -6.37 4.60 7.31
N ALA A 8 -5.47 5.57 7.10
CA ALA A 8 -5.51 6.85 7.80
C ALA A 8 -6.80 7.63 7.49
N LEU A 9 -7.22 7.65 6.21
CA LEU A 9 -8.47 8.29 5.82
C LEU A 9 -9.69 7.65 6.47
N ALA A 10 -9.81 6.31 6.44
CA ALA A 10 -10.96 5.64 7.03
C ALA A 10 -11.01 5.79 8.55
N ALA A 11 -9.85 5.79 9.21
CA ALA A 11 -9.74 6.09 10.63
C ALA A 11 -10.23 7.51 10.95
N GLU A 12 -9.82 8.51 10.16
CA GLU A 12 -10.25 9.89 10.39
C GLU A 12 -11.74 10.10 10.07
N LEU A 13 -12.24 9.51 8.98
CA LEU A 13 -13.67 9.52 8.68
C LEU A 13 -14.48 8.90 9.82
N ARG A 14 -14.00 7.80 10.42
CA ARG A 14 -14.64 7.18 11.58
C ARG A 14 -14.65 8.12 12.79
N ASN A 15 -13.58 8.87 13.05
CA ASN A 15 -13.54 9.87 14.12
C ASN A 15 -14.59 10.98 13.90
N LEU A 16 -14.90 11.29 12.64
CA LEU A 16 -15.95 12.23 12.24
C LEU A 16 -17.35 11.60 12.19
N GLY A 17 -17.51 10.35 12.61
CA GLY A 17 -18.80 9.64 12.61
C GLY A 17 -19.21 9.06 11.24
N VAL A 18 -18.30 9.04 10.26
CA VAL A 18 -18.55 8.51 8.91
C VAL A 18 -17.94 7.10 8.80
N ALA A 19 -18.80 6.09 8.66
CA ALA A 19 -18.35 4.73 8.36
C ALA A 19 -17.94 4.61 6.88
N ALA A 20 -16.71 4.15 6.64
CA ALA A 20 -16.19 3.91 5.30
C ALA A 20 -15.74 2.45 5.16
N VAL A 21 -16.06 1.86 4.01
CA VAL A 21 -15.58 0.53 3.60
C VAL A 21 -14.40 0.73 2.65
N ILE A 22 -13.29 0.05 2.92
CA ILE A 22 -12.12 0.07 2.04
C ILE A 22 -12.12 -1.22 1.22
N PHE A 23 -11.97 -1.11 -0.10
CA PHE A 23 -11.68 -2.24 -0.98
C PHE A 23 -10.20 -2.25 -1.35
N ASP A 24 -9.56 -3.41 -1.27
CA ASP A 24 -8.19 -3.63 -1.72
C ASP A 24 -8.07 -4.94 -2.51
N GLN A 25 -7.28 -4.91 -3.59
CA GLN A 25 -7.09 -6.08 -4.45
C GLN A 25 -6.13 -7.11 -3.84
N SER A 26 -5.24 -6.69 -2.94
CA SER A 26 -4.26 -7.58 -2.33
C SER A 26 -4.89 -8.48 -1.27
N PRO A 27 -4.31 -9.68 -1.04
CA PRO A 27 -4.61 -10.48 0.15
C PRO A 27 -4.43 -9.69 1.45
N ALA A 28 -5.11 -10.14 2.51
CA ALA A 28 -5.01 -9.50 3.82
C ALA A 28 -3.57 -9.46 4.32
N GLY A 29 -3.13 -8.28 4.77
CA GLY A 29 -1.77 -8.04 5.24
C GLY A 29 -0.76 -7.67 4.13
N PHE A 30 -1.17 -7.65 2.87
CA PHE A 30 -0.35 -7.24 1.72
C PHE A 30 -0.88 -5.97 1.03
N GLU A 31 -1.66 -5.16 1.75
CA GLU A 31 -2.23 -3.92 1.23
C GLU A 31 -1.14 -2.84 1.07
N GLY A 32 -1.25 -2.07 0.00
CA GLY A 32 -0.28 -1.04 -0.32
C GLY A 32 1.13 -1.60 -0.62
N PRO A 33 2.15 -0.73 -0.69
CA PRO A 33 3.43 -1.09 -1.30
C PRO A 33 4.38 -1.79 -0.33
N TRP A 34 4.20 -1.64 0.97
CA TRP A 34 5.25 -1.92 1.96
C TRP A 34 5.67 -3.38 2.01
N ALA A 35 4.77 -4.33 1.76
CA ALA A 35 5.08 -5.76 1.68
C ALA A 35 5.05 -6.31 0.24
N THR A 36 4.86 -5.46 -0.77
CA THR A 36 4.58 -5.88 -2.16
C THR A 36 5.58 -5.30 -3.16
N THR A 37 5.52 -3.99 -3.42
CA THR A 37 6.27 -3.32 -4.50
C THR A 37 7.40 -2.42 -4.00
N ALA A 38 7.37 -1.99 -2.74
CA ALA A 38 8.45 -1.24 -2.13
C ALA A 38 9.71 -2.11 -2.00
N ARG A 39 10.88 -1.52 -2.33
CA ARG A 39 12.16 -2.24 -2.40
C ARG A 39 13.24 -1.72 -1.45
N MET A 40 13.01 -0.58 -0.81
CA MET A 40 13.95 -0.10 0.20
C MET A 40 13.97 -1.03 1.42
N GLU A 41 15.16 -1.24 1.99
CA GLU A 41 15.32 -1.97 3.26
C GLU A 41 14.67 -1.20 4.42
N THR A 42 14.86 0.11 4.44
CA THR A 42 14.34 1.01 5.48
C THR A 42 13.58 2.19 4.90
N LEU A 43 12.68 2.76 5.69
CA LEU A 43 12.02 4.02 5.39
C LEU A 43 13.07 5.14 5.30
N ARG A 44 12.85 6.07 4.36
CA ARG A 44 13.77 7.20 4.15
C ARG A 44 13.46 8.39 5.06
N SER A 45 12.28 8.40 5.66
CA SER A 45 11.87 9.43 6.62
C SER A 45 12.51 9.22 7.98
N PRO A 46 12.73 10.29 8.78
CA PRO A 46 13.15 10.16 10.17
C PRO A 46 12.17 9.29 10.96
N LYS A 47 12.68 8.42 11.85
CA LYS A 47 11.83 7.52 12.66
C LYS A 47 10.83 8.27 13.53
N GLN A 48 11.13 9.52 13.91
CA GLN A 48 10.33 10.37 14.78
C GLN A 48 9.06 10.94 14.11
N LEU A 49 8.91 10.80 12.79
CA LEU A 49 7.67 11.22 12.14
C LEU A 49 6.50 10.36 12.64
N THR A 50 5.41 11.03 13.02
CA THR A 50 4.23 10.39 13.63
C THR A 50 3.44 9.53 12.64
N GLY A 51 3.58 9.78 11.33
CA GLY A 51 2.93 9.00 10.29
C GLY A 51 1.39 9.09 10.37
N PRO A 52 0.66 7.96 10.22
CA PRO A 52 -0.81 7.95 10.19
C PRO A 52 -1.45 8.06 11.60
N ALA A 53 -0.74 8.59 12.60
CA ALA A 53 -1.20 8.57 13.99
C ALA A 53 -2.38 9.52 14.29
N LEU A 54 -2.78 10.40 13.37
CA LEU A 54 -3.95 11.30 13.51
C LEU A 54 -3.96 12.10 14.83
N GLY A 55 -2.78 12.51 15.31
CA GLY A 55 -2.64 13.23 16.58
C GLY A 55 -2.81 12.37 17.84
N LEU A 56 -3.00 11.06 17.72
CA LEU A 56 -3.14 10.12 18.82
C LEU A 56 -1.77 9.54 19.22
N PRO A 57 -1.21 9.89 20.41
CA PRO A 57 0.14 9.47 20.78
C PRO A 57 0.31 7.95 20.84
N ALA A 58 -0.72 7.25 21.34
CA ALA A 58 -0.74 5.79 21.45
C ALA A 58 -0.77 5.07 20.10
N LEU A 59 -1.10 5.77 19.01
CA LEU A 59 -1.19 5.20 17.67
C LEU A 59 0.10 5.37 16.86
N THR A 60 1.12 6.04 17.40
CA THR A 60 2.39 6.26 16.71
C THR A 60 3.19 4.97 16.54
N PHE A 61 4.03 4.91 15.50
CA PHE A 61 4.98 3.80 15.34
C PHE A 61 5.89 3.64 16.55
N ARG A 62 6.34 4.74 17.15
CA ARG A 62 7.16 4.73 18.37
C ARG A 62 6.46 4.01 19.51
N ALA A 63 5.21 4.38 19.81
CA ALA A 63 4.45 3.74 20.89
C ALA A 63 4.27 2.23 20.64
N TRP A 64 3.95 1.86 19.41
CA TRP A 64 3.84 0.45 19.01
C TRP A 64 5.17 -0.30 19.12
N TYR A 65 6.28 0.33 18.74
CA TYR A 65 7.62 -0.27 18.78
C TYR A 65 8.13 -0.42 20.22
N GLU A 66 8.06 0.65 21.03
CA GLU A 66 8.50 0.65 22.43
C GLU A 66 7.72 -0.36 23.27
N ALA A 67 6.43 -0.59 22.96
CA ALA A 67 5.63 -1.62 23.64
C ALA A 67 6.15 -3.06 23.41
N GLN A 68 6.93 -3.30 22.35
CA GLN A 68 7.47 -4.62 22.01
C GLN A 68 8.97 -4.75 22.34
N PHE A 69 9.73 -3.67 22.14
CA PHE A 69 11.19 -3.69 22.17
C PHE A 69 11.78 -2.75 23.24
N GLY A 70 10.93 -2.05 24.01
CA GLY A 70 11.35 -1.09 25.02
C GLY A 70 11.93 0.21 24.45
N ILE A 71 12.25 1.13 25.36
CA ILE A 71 12.82 2.45 25.03
C ILE A 71 14.25 2.30 24.50
N ASP A 72 15.02 1.34 25.03
CA ASP A 72 16.39 1.07 24.56
C ASP A 72 16.41 0.55 23.12
N GLY A 73 15.47 -0.33 22.77
CA GLY A 73 15.28 -0.78 21.39
C GLY A 73 14.96 0.40 20.46
N TRP A 74 14.07 1.30 20.90
CA TRP A 74 13.76 2.51 20.14
C TRP A 74 14.99 3.41 19.96
N ALA A 75 15.82 3.56 21.00
CA ALA A 75 17.03 4.37 20.93
C ALA A 75 18.03 3.82 19.90
N LEU A 76 18.22 2.50 19.87
CA LEU A 76 19.13 1.80 18.96
C LEU A 76 18.63 1.73 17.50
N LEU A 77 17.32 1.78 17.27
CA LEU A 77 16.75 1.76 15.93
C LEU A 77 17.15 3.02 15.14
N ASP A 78 17.98 2.93 14.10
CA ASP A 78 18.30 4.10 13.28
C ASP A 78 17.13 4.49 12.37
N LYS A 79 16.80 3.61 11.41
CA LYS A 79 15.67 3.77 10.48
C LYS A 79 14.72 2.60 10.60
N ILE A 80 13.44 2.86 10.33
CA ILE A 80 12.38 1.85 10.41
C ILE A 80 12.52 0.87 9.23
N PRO A 81 12.71 -0.44 9.47
CA PRO A 81 12.65 -1.45 8.41
C PRO A 81 11.29 -1.42 7.70
N ARG A 82 11.31 -1.51 6.37
CA ARG A 82 10.10 -1.46 5.54
C ARG A 82 9.05 -2.49 5.96
N LEU A 83 9.46 -3.72 6.23
CA LEU A 83 8.53 -4.78 6.63
C LEU A 83 7.99 -4.57 8.05
N GLN A 84 8.78 -3.98 8.95
CA GLN A 84 8.30 -3.63 10.29
C GLN A 84 7.28 -2.49 10.26
N TRP A 85 7.41 -1.55 9.32
CA TRP A 85 6.37 -0.58 9.04
C TRP A 85 5.08 -1.24 8.54
N ALA A 86 5.18 -2.29 7.71
CA ALA A 86 4.00 -3.06 7.30
C ALA A 86 3.33 -3.75 8.49
N GLU A 87 4.09 -4.34 9.43
CA GLU A 87 3.51 -4.91 10.67
C GLU A 87 2.77 -3.85 11.50
N TYR A 88 3.36 -2.66 11.64
CA TYR A 88 2.70 -1.53 12.29
C TYR A 88 1.36 -1.18 11.64
N LEU A 89 1.27 -1.15 10.30
CA LEU A 89 0.02 -0.87 9.60
C LEU A 89 -1.02 -2.00 9.74
N ARG A 90 -0.59 -3.26 9.85
CA ARG A 90 -1.49 -4.39 10.16
C ARG A 90 -2.07 -4.28 11.56
N TRP A 91 -1.23 -3.94 12.54
CA TRP A 91 -1.67 -3.62 13.90
C TRP A 91 -2.63 -2.43 13.90
N TYR A 92 -2.29 -1.35 13.19
CA TYR A 92 -3.11 -0.13 13.04
C TYR A 92 -4.53 -0.46 12.55
N ARG A 93 -4.63 -1.23 11.45
CA ARG A 93 -5.93 -1.71 10.92
C ARG A 93 -6.73 -2.48 11.98
N LYS A 94 -6.07 -3.37 12.73
CA LYS A 94 -6.70 -4.22 13.74
C LYS A 94 -7.22 -3.41 14.92
N VAL A 95 -6.40 -2.57 15.54
CA VAL A 95 -6.79 -1.84 16.77
C VAL A 95 -7.86 -0.77 16.51
N LEU A 96 -7.90 -0.22 15.29
CA LEU A 96 -8.94 0.70 14.86
C LEU A 96 -10.16 0.02 14.25
N ALA A 97 -10.17 -1.32 14.19
CA ALA A 97 -11.25 -2.13 13.62
C ALA A 97 -11.78 -1.58 12.29
N LEU A 98 -10.87 -1.29 11.35
CA LEU A 98 -11.21 -0.73 10.04
C LEU A 98 -11.78 -1.82 9.10
N ASP A 99 -12.90 -1.53 8.43
CA ASP A 99 -13.50 -2.42 7.43
C ASP A 99 -12.71 -2.35 6.12
N VAL A 100 -11.73 -3.24 5.99
CA VAL A 100 -10.99 -3.45 4.75
C VAL A 100 -11.38 -4.81 4.17
N ARG A 101 -11.89 -4.80 2.95
CA ARG A 101 -12.24 -5.97 2.17
C ARG A 101 -11.13 -6.26 1.17
N ASN A 102 -10.33 -7.26 1.51
CA ASN A 102 -9.22 -7.76 0.71
C ASN A 102 -9.70 -8.62 -0.44
N GLU A 103 -8.86 -8.79 -1.46
CA GLU A 103 -9.21 -9.51 -2.70
C GLU A 103 -10.45 -8.92 -3.40
N HIS A 104 -10.74 -7.63 -3.17
CA HIS A 104 -11.81 -6.89 -3.84
C HIS A 104 -11.18 -5.80 -4.72
N ARG A 105 -11.05 -6.10 -6.02
CA ARG A 105 -10.52 -5.16 -7.00
C ARG A 105 -11.65 -4.32 -7.58
N VAL A 106 -11.65 -3.02 -7.33
CA VAL A 106 -12.53 -2.08 -8.03
C VAL A 106 -12.05 -1.97 -9.48
N SER A 107 -12.82 -2.48 -10.44
CA SER A 107 -12.49 -2.48 -11.87
C SER A 107 -13.11 -1.31 -12.63
N ARG A 108 -14.19 -0.72 -12.10
CA ARG A 108 -14.89 0.42 -12.71
C ARG A 108 -15.38 1.38 -11.65
N VAL A 109 -15.26 2.67 -11.95
CA VAL A 109 -15.85 3.78 -11.18
C VAL A 109 -16.57 4.68 -12.17
N ALA A 110 -17.89 4.76 -12.09
CA ALA A 110 -18.68 5.51 -13.07
C ALA A 110 -19.70 6.42 -12.38
N PRO A 111 -19.66 7.74 -12.62
CA PRO A 111 -20.71 8.64 -12.13
C PRO A 111 -22.02 8.35 -12.86
N ARG A 112 -23.14 8.50 -12.14
CA ARG A 112 -24.50 8.40 -12.64
C ARG A 112 -25.17 9.77 -12.66
N ALA A 113 -26.20 9.92 -13.49
CA ALA A 113 -26.96 11.17 -13.61
C ALA A 113 -27.72 11.54 -12.33
N ASP A 114 -28.04 10.56 -11.46
CA ASP A 114 -28.70 10.75 -10.17
C ASP A 114 -27.76 11.20 -9.04
N GLY A 115 -26.49 11.48 -9.36
CA GLY A 115 -25.47 11.92 -8.40
C GLY A 115 -24.84 10.78 -7.59
N LEU A 116 -25.19 9.52 -7.87
CA LEU A 116 -24.50 8.36 -7.30
C LEU A 116 -23.30 7.95 -8.15
N ILE A 117 -22.42 7.14 -7.56
CA ILE A 117 -21.26 6.55 -8.22
C ILE A 117 -21.45 5.04 -8.21
N GLU A 118 -21.39 4.43 -9.39
CA GLU A 118 -21.41 2.99 -9.58
C GLU A 118 -20.00 2.41 -9.54
N LEU A 119 -19.86 1.31 -8.81
CA LEU A 119 -18.62 0.59 -8.62
C LEU A 119 -18.80 -0.86 -9.06
N ASP A 120 -17.92 -1.31 -9.96
CA ASP A 120 -17.77 -2.73 -10.29
C ASP A 120 -16.61 -3.27 -9.46
N ILE A 121 -16.88 -4.29 -8.65
CA ILE A 121 -15.89 -4.89 -7.75
C ILE A 121 -15.73 -6.36 -8.10
N VAL A 122 -14.55 -6.71 -8.61
CA VAL A 122 -14.18 -8.09 -8.91
C VAL A 122 -13.59 -8.73 -7.66
N THR A 123 -14.17 -9.85 -7.26
CA THR A 123 -13.67 -10.74 -6.19
C THR A 123 -13.22 -12.08 -6.79
N PRO A 124 -12.59 -13.00 -6.03
CA PRO A 124 -12.22 -14.31 -6.55
C PRO A 124 -13.40 -15.16 -7.02
N VAL A 125 -14.60 -14.89 -6.50
CA VAL A 125 -15.80 -15.72 -6.72
C VAL A 125 -16.80 -15.07 -7.68
N GLN A 126 -16.90 -13.73 -7.66
CA GLN A 126 -17.94 -13.00 -8.38
C GLN A 126 -17.57 -11.54 -8.63
N THR A 127 -18.31 -10.90 -9.53
CA THR A 127 -18.35 -9.44 -9.65
C THR A 127 -19.55 -8.90 -8.89
N GLN A 128 -19.31 -7.92 -8.03
CA GLN A 128 -20.32 -7.20 -7.25
C GLN A 128 -20.51 -5.79 -7.82
N PHE A 129 -21.74 -5.28 -7.76
CA PHE A 129 -22.08 -3.92 -8.20
C PHE A 129 -22.59 -3.14 -7.00
N LEU A 130 -21.90 -2.05 -6.66
CA LEU A 130 -22.25 -1.20 -5.52
C LEU A 130 -22.51 0.23 -5.97
N LEU A 131 -23.35 0.93 -5.21
CA LEU A 131 -23.58 2.36 -5.34
C LEU A 131 -23.01 3.08 -4.12
N ALA A 132 -22.35 4.22 -4.35
CA ALA A 132 -21.83 5.08 -3.31
C ALA A 132 -22.16 6.55 -3.60
N ARG A 133 -22.32 7.35 -2.55
CA ARG A 133 -22.43 8.82 -2.69
C ARG A 133 -21.07 9.49 -2.85
N HIS A 134 -20.03 8.90 -2.27
CA HIS A 134 -18.66 9.41 -2.31
C HIS A 134 -17.70 8.25 -2.49
N VAL A 135 -16.66 8.47 -3.30
CA VAL A 135 -15.59 7.51 -3.56
C VAL A 135 -14.27 8.25 -3.44
N VAL A 136 -13.35 7.72 -2.64
CA VAL A 136 -11.98 8.25 -2.53
C VAL A 136 -11.00 7.24 -3.10
N LEU A 137 -10.19 7.68 -4.07
CA LEU A 137 -9.18 6.85 -4.71
C LEU A 137 -7.85 6.94 -3.95
N ALA A 138 -7.65 6.04 -2.99
CA ALA A 138 -6.39 5.86 -2.27
C ALA A 138 -5.56 4.70 -2.86
N THR A 139 -5.37 4.71 -4.18
CA THR A 139 -4.75 3.62 -4.97
C THR A 139 -3.25 3.79 -5.21
N GLY A 140 -2.64 4.84 -4.64
CA GLY A 140 -1.22 5.14 -4.83
C GLY A 140 -0.92 5.57 -6.27
N ARG A 141 0.37 5.58 -6.63
CA ARG A 141 0.81 5.97 -7.98
C ARG A 141 0.37 4.97 -9.05
N ASP A 142 0.25 3.69 -8.68
CA ASP A 142 -0.17 2.63 -9.59
C ASP A 142 -1.58 2.89 -10.15
N GLY A 143 -2.46 3.51 -9.34
CA GLY A 143 -3.81 3.89 -9.78
C GLY A 143 -3.88 5.03 -10.79
N LEU A 144 -2.76 5.70 -11.11
CA LEU A 144 -2.70 6.85 -12.03
C LEU A 144 -2.01 6.52 -13.37
N GLY A 145 -1.93 5.25 -13.76
CA GLY A 145 -1.36 4.83 -15.04
C GLY A 145 -0.43 3.63 -14.99
N GLY A 146 -0.25 3.02 -13.81
CA GLY A 146 0.55 1.82 -13.62
C GLY A 146 2.05 2.01 -13.89
N PRO A 147 2.79 0.90 -13.92
CA PRO A 147 4.21 0.89 -14.30
C PRO A 147 4.44 1.47 -15.69
N TRP A 148 5.32 2.46 -15.79
CA TRP A 148 5.78 2.98 -17.07
C TRP A 148 7.02 2.23 -17.55
N VAL A 149 7.06 1.89 -18.83
CA VAL A 149 8.23 1.31 -19.50
C VAL A 149 8.50 2.03 -20.81
N PRO A 150 9.77 2.22 -21.22
CA PRO A 150 10.10 2.75 -22.54
C PRO A 150 9.56 1.86 -23.66
N ASP A 151 9.27 2.45 -24.84
CA ASP A 151 8.68 1.71 -25.96
C ASP A 151 9.52 0.53 -26.44
N PHE A 152 10.86 0.64 -26.41
CA PHE A 152 11.73 -0.46 -26.79
C PHE A 152 11.58 -1.68 -25.86
N ALA A 153 11.26 -1.47 -24.57
CA ALA A 153 11.11 -2.58 -23.63
C ALA A 153 9.90 -3.45 -24.01
N ARG A 154 8.84 -2.85 -24.59
CA ARG A 154 7.68 -3.59 -25.11
C ARG A 154 8.00 -4.51 -26.29
N GLN A 155 9.14 -4.30 -26.95
CA GLN A 155 9.61 -5.11 -28.08
C GLN A 155 10.58 -6.21 -27.65
N LEU A 156 11.07 -6.16 -26.40
CA LEU A 156 11.98 -7.17 -25.86
C LEU A 156 11.20 -8.39 -25.37
N PRO A 157 11.75 -9.61 -25.52
CA PRO A 157 11.15 -10.81 -24.94
C PRO A 157 10.92 -10.65 -23.43
N GLU A 158 9.69 -10.89 -22.96
CA GLU A 158 9.29 -10.67 -21.56
C GLU A 158 10.17 -11.43 -20.54
N HIS A 159 10.75 -12.57 -20.93
CA HIS A 159 11.62 -13.35 -20.06
C HIS A 159 13.02 -12.74 -19.87
N LEU A 160 13.35 -11.64 -20.57
CA LEU A 160 14.66 -10.98 -20.50
C LEU A 160 14.64 -9.66 -19.72
N TRP A 161 13.46 -9.16 -19.34
CA TRP A 161 13.36 -7.91 -18.61
C TRP A 161 12.17 -7.92 -17.64
N THR A 162 12.21 -7.05 -16.65
CA THR A 162 11.12 -6.88 -15.69
C THR A 162 11.05 -5.42 -15.23
N HIS A 163 9.87 -4.96 -14.84
CA HIS A 163 9.74 -3.65 -14.20
C HIS A 163 9.96 -3.78 -12.68
N SER A 164 10.55 -2.78 -12.02
CA SER A 164 10.81 -2.82 -10.57
C SER A 164 9.57 -3.01 -9.68
N ALA A 165 8.40 -2.62 -10.19
CA ALA A 165 7.09 -2.83 -9.56
C ALA A 165 6.56 -4.27 -9.71
N ALA A 166 7.13 -5.08 -10.61
CA ALA A 166 6.85 -6.51 -10.64
C ALA A 166 7.47 -7.19 -9.41
N GLY A 167 6.95 -8.35 -9.02
CA GLY A 167 7.57 -9.19 -8.01
C GLY A 167 8.95 -9.65 -8.47
N LEU A 168 9.96 -9.58 -7.61
CA LEU A 168 11.29 -10.12 -7.90
C LEU A 168 11.30 -11.62 -7.63
N GLN A 169 11.96 -12.39 -8.50
CA GLN A 169 12.28 -13.79 -8.26
C GLN A 169 13.80 -13.93 -8.21
N ASP A 170 14.34 -14.57 -7.17
CA ASP A 170 15.80 -14.68 -6.95
C ASP A 170 16.54 -15.34 -8.12
N GLY A 171 15.86 -16.23 -8.85
CA GLY A 171 16.39 -16.90 -10.04
C GLY A 171 16.59 -15.98 -11.24
N TRP A 172 15.99 -14.78 -11.25
CA TRP A 172 16.08 -13.88 -12.41
C TRP A 172 17.47 -13.29 -12.61
N PHE A 173 18.27 -13.17 -11.56
CA PHE A 173 19.53 -12.42 -11.61
C PHE A 173 20.77 -13.30 -11.38
N THR A 174 20.58 -14.46 -10.75
CA THR A 174 21.69 -15.37 -10.41
C THR A 174 22.47 -15.80 -11.65
N GLY A 175 23.78 -15.53 -11.66
CA GLY A 175 24.67 -15.88 -12.75
C GLY A 175 24.48 -15.07 -14.05
N LYS A 176 23.71 -13.97 -14.02
CA LYS A 176 23.44 -13.14 -15.19
C LYS A 176 24.12 -11.77 -15.10
N ARG A 177 24.33 -11.15 -16.26
CA ARG A 177 24.72 -9.74 -16.37
C ARG A 177 23.44 -8.91 -16.40
N VAL A 178 23.26 -8.04 -15.41
CA VAL A 178 22.02 -7.27 -15.22
C VAL A 178 22.29 -5.80 -15.53
N ALA A 179 21.41 -5.19 -16.32
CA ALA A 179 21.38 -3.74 -16.55
C ALA A 179 20.13 -3.16 -15.85
N VAL A 180 20.33 -2.07 -15.11
CA VAL A 180 19.24 -1.34 -14.44
C VAL A 180 18.99 -0.04 -15.19
N ILE A 181 17.75 0.17 -15.65
CA ILE A 181 17.35 1.38 -16.38
C ILE A 181 16.56 2.27 -15.42
N GLY A 182 17.20 3.34 -14.95
CA GLY A 182 16.60 4.35 -14.06
C GLY A 182 17.63 4.92 -13.08
N GLY A 183 17.37 6.14 -12.59
CA GLY A 183 18.21 6.82 -11.58
C GLY A 183 17.46 7.12 -10.28
N GLY A 184 16.26 6.55 -10.11
CA GLY A 184 15.38 6.82 -8.98
C GLY A 184 15.59 5.87 -7.80
N ALA A 185 14.77 6.04 -6.77
CA ALA A 185 14.79 5.22 -5.57
C ALA A 185 14.62 3.72 -5.79
N SER A 186 13.93 3.30 -6.86
CA SER A 186 13.73 1.89 -7.20
C SER A 186 14.91 1.26 -7.95
N ALA A 187 15.85 2.06 -8.45
CA ALA A 187 17.03 1.59 -9.17
C ALA A 187 18.26 1.41 -8.27
N MET A 188 18.29 2.10 -7.13
CA MET A 188 19.30 1.99 -6.07
C MET A 188 18.89 0.97 -5.03
#